data_AF-A6TQW8-F1
#
_entry.id   AF-A6TQW8-F1
#
_cell.length_a   1.000
_cell.length_b   1.000
_cell.length_c   1.000
_cell.angle_alpha   90.00
_cell.angle_beta   90.00
_cell.angle_gamma   90.00
#
_symmetry.space_group_name_H-M   'P 1'
#
loop_
_entity.id
_entity.type
_entity.pdbx_description
1 polymer ?
#
loop_
_entity_poly.entity_id
_entity_poly.type
_entity_poly.pdbx_seq_one_letter_code
_entity_poly.pdbx_strand_id
1 'polypeptide(L)'
;MASNTPNLDLYKKDPVQDGDDTFNIETMLNENWDKIDEGIGDAAESKTAIDAHKAAAMPHKFIGSDGKVYRWGLGQQGGQFGFIYEEVVV
;
A
#
# COMPACT_ATOMS: atom_id res chain seq x y z
N MET A 1 29.23 4.68 14.10
CA MET A 1 28.37 5.85 13.83
C MET A 1 26.99 5.32 13.59
N ALA A 2 25.99 5.92 14.24
CA ALA A 2 24.60 5.57 14.04
C ALA A 2 24.17 5.63 12.56
N SER A 3 23.17 4.83 12.21
CA SER A 3 22.66 4.68 10.84
C SER A 3 21.16 4.43 10.85
N ASN A 4 20.52 4.45 9.68
CA ASN A 4 19.09 4.19 9.55
C ASN A 4 18.82 2.97 8.65
N THR A 5 17.67 2.32 8.81
CA THR A 5 17.24 1.23 7.91
C THR A 5 16.77 1.78 6.56
N PRO A 6 16.91 1.03 5.45
CA PRO A 6 16.62 1.55 4.11
C PRO A 6 15.13 1.77 3.79
N ASN A 7 14.21 1.07 4.47
CA ASN A 7 12.80 1.07 4.09
C ASN A 7 11.97 2.08 4.88
N LEU A 8 12.15 2.10 6.20
CA LEU A 8 11.36 2.91 7.13
C LEU A 8 12.22 3.92 7.89
N ASP A 9 13.50 4.09 7.52
CA ASP A 9 14.38 5.05 8.17
C ASP A 9 14.46 4.89 9.71
N LEU A 10 14.39 3.64 10.19
CA LEU A 10 14.47 3.32 11.62
C LEU A 10 15.88 3.55 12.13
N TYR A 11 16.00 4.28 13.24
CA TYR A 11 17.27 4.63 13.86
C TYR A 11 17.97 3.41 14.46
N LYS A 12 19.25 3.23 14.13
CA LYS A 12 20.13 2.17 14.65
C LYS A 12 21.38 2.78 15.27
N LYS A 13 21.60 2.47 16.56
CA LYS A 13 22.87 2.73 17.22
C LYS A 13 23.94 1.70 16.86
N ASP A 14 25.19 2.17 16.80
CA ASP A 14 26.37 1.32 16.72
C ASP A 14 26.85 1.00 18.15
N PRO A 15 26.75 -0.24 18.62
CA PRO A 15 27.09 -0.58 20.00
C PRO A 15 28.58 -0.43 20.34
N VAL A 16 29.46 -0.35 19.33
CA VAL A 16 30.91 -0.20 19.52
C VAL A 16 31.29 1.27 19.46
N GLN A 17 30.84 1.98 18.43
CA GLN A 17 31.23 3.38 18.22
C GLN A 17 30.43 4.36 19.07
N ASP A 18 29.21 4.01 19.47
CA ASP A 18 28.31 4.86 20.25
C ASP A 18 28.13 4.34 21.69
N GLY A 19 29.07 3.53 22.20
CA GLY A 19 28.94 2.82 23.48
C GLY A 19 28.89 3.73 24.72
N ASP A 20 29.37 4.97 24.60
CA ASP A 20 29.31 5.98 25.66
C ASP A 20 27.96 6.73 25.69
N ASP A 21 27.12 6.56 24.66
CA ASP A 21 25.82 7.22 24.58
C ASP A 21 24.78 6.52 25.48
N THR A 22 23.91 7.33 26.08
CA THR A 22 22.80 6.81 26.87
C THR A 22 21.70 6.26 25.96
N PHE A 23 21.12 5.12 26.35
CA PHE A 23 19.94 4.58 25.70
C PHE A 23 18.74 5.54 25.87
N ASN A 24 18.30 6.15 24.77
CA ASN A 24 17.14 7.02 24.76
C ASN A 24 15.92 6.24 24.24
N ILE A 25 14.97 5.96 25.15
CA ILE A 25 13.74 5.21 24.83
C ILE A 25 12.93 5.91 23.74
N GLU A 26 12.93 7.25 23.72
CA GLU A 26 12.15 7.99 22.73
C GLU A 26 12.67 7.71 21.31
N THR A 27 13.95 7.99 21.06
CA THR A 27 14.51 7.93 19.71
C THR A 27 14.88 6.52 19.27
N MET A 28 15.23 5.64 20.21
CA MET A 28 15.67 4.27 19.88
C MET A 28 14.53 3.26 19.89
N LEU A 29 13.41 3.58 20.55
CA LEU A 29 12.28 2.67 20.71
C LEU A 29 10.97 3.29 20.22
N ASN A 30 10.45 4.33 20.88
CA ASN A 30 9.11 4.86 20.58
C ASN A 30 9.00 5.35 19.12
N GLU A 31 9.91 6.21 18.66
CA GLU A 31 9.91 6.72 17.29
C GLU A 31 10.06 5.59 16.25
N ASN A 32 10.86 4.57 16.56
CA ASN A 32 10.99 3.41 15.69
C ASN A 32 9.71 2.57 15.65
N TRP A 33 9.02 2.42 16.78
CA TRP A 33 7.74 1.72 16.86
C TRP A 33 6.65 2.44 16.09
N ASP A 34 6.55 3.76 16.25
CA ASP A 34 5.57 4.57 15.53
C ASP A 34 5.74 4.41 14.01
N LYS A 35 6.98 4.49 13.50
CA LYS A 35 7.29 4.26 12.08
C LYS A 35 6.93 2.85 11.60
N ILE A 36 7.11 1.83 12.45
CA ILE A 36 6.75 0.45 12.10
C ILE A 36 5.23 0.30 12.09
N ASP A 37 4.53 0.83 13.09
CA ASP A 37 3.08 0.72 13.21
C ASP A 37 2.37 1.42 12.04
N GLU A 38 2.80 2.65 11.72
CA GLU A 38 2.33 3.40 10.54
C GLU A 38 2.60 2.63 9.24
N GLY A 39 3.86 2.21 9.01
CA GLY A 39 4.22 1.52 7.78
C GLY A 39 3.51 0.18 7.58
N ILE A 40 3.24 -0.56 8.65
CA ILE A 40 2.47 -1.81 8.59
C ILE A 40 0.97 -1.53 8.41
N GLY A 41 0.44 -0.49 9.05
CA GLY A 41 -0.93 -0.01 8.84
C GLY A 41 -1.20 0.29 7.36
N ASP A 42 -0.36 1.14 6.75
CA ASP A 42 -0.47 1.52 5.34
C ASP A 42 -0.37 0.32 4.39
N ALA A 43 0.54 -0.61 4.67
CA ALA A 43 0.70 -1.83 3.89
C ALA A 43 -0.53 -2.74 3.98
N ALA A 44 -1.14 -2.85 5.16
CA ALA A 44 -2.35 -3.64 5.38
C ALA A 44 -3.57 -3.02 4.68
N GLU A 45 -3.71 -1.69 4.73
CA GLU A 45 -4.75 -0.97 3.99
C GLU A 45 -4.60 -1.15 2.47
N SER A 46 -3.38 -0.95 1.96
CA SER A 46 -3.06 -1.14 0.54
C SER A 46 -3.36 -2.56 0.08
N LYS A 47 -2.97 -3.56 0.89
CA LYS A 47 -3.27 -4.97 0.61
C LYS A 47 -4.78 -5.21 0.52
N THR A 48 -5.54 -4.66 1.47
CA THR A 48 -7.00 -4.79 1.50
C THR A 48 -7.64 -4.18 0.26
N ALA A 49 -7.19 -2.99 -0.15
CA ALA A 49 -7.66 -2.33 -1.37
C ALA A 49 -7.34 -3.13 -2.64
N ILE A 50 -6.13 -3.70 -2.74
CA ILE A 50 -5.73 -4.56 -3.87
C ILE A 50 -6.55 -5.84 -3.91
N ASP A 51 -6.79 -6.48 -2.76
CA ASP A 51 -7.58 -7.71 -2.69
C ASP A 51 -9.05 -7.45 -3.08
N ALA A 52 -9.62 -6.32 -2.63
CA ALA A 52 -10.95 -5.89 -3.03
C ALA A 52 -11.04 -5.59 -4.54
N HIS A 53 -10.02 -4.96 -5.12
CA HIS A 53 -9.94 -4.70 -6.56
C HIS A 53 -9.89 -6.01 -7.37
N LYS A 54 -9.07 -6.98 -6.95
CA LYS A 54 -8.93 -8.29 -7.60
C LYS A 54 -10.17 -9.16 -7.51
N ALA A 55 -11.00 -8.99 -6.47
CA ALA A 55 -12.21 -9.77 -6.27
C ALA A 55 -13.31 -9.46 -7.31
N ALA A 56 -13.29 -8.28 -7.93
CA ALA A 56 -14.29 -7.84 -8.91
C ALA A 56 -13.68 -7.75 -10.32
N ALA A 57 -14.27 -8.47 -11.29
CA ALA A 57 -13.79 -8.47 -12.68
C ALA A 57 -13.92 -7.09 -13.39
N MET A 58 -14.90 -6.27 -12.99
CA MET A 58 -15.14 -4.92 -13.51
C MET A 58 -15.44 -3.93 -12.36
N PRO A 59 -14.41 -3.50 -11.59
CA PRO A 59 -14.60 -2.69 -10.39
C PRO A 59 -14.77 -1.20 -10.67
N HIS A 60 -14.43 -0.74 -11.88
CA HIS A 60 -14.47 0.69 -12.22
C HIS A 60 -15.80 1.04 -12.91
N LYS A 61 -16.35 2.22 -12.60
CA LYS A 61 -17.61 2.73 -13.15
C LYS A 61 -17.49 4.19 -13.58
N PHE A 62 -18.12 4.56 -14.68
CA PHE A 62 -18.30 5.96 -15.08
C PHE A 62 -19.68 6.18 -15.73
N ILE A 63 -20.06 7.45 -15.91
CA ILE A 63 -21.28 7.85 -16.63
C ILE A 63 -20.84 8.42 -17.99
N GLY A 64 -21.35 7.85 -19.06
CA GLY A 64 -21.08 8.31 -20.43
C GLY A 64 -21.76 9.63 -20.76
N SER A 65 -21.35 10.26 -21.86
CA SER A 65 -22.00 11.47 -22.39
C SER A 65 -23.44 11.24 -22.85
N ASP A 66 -23.81 9.97 -23.05
CA ASP A 66 -25.16 9.47 -23.32
C ASP A 66 -26.01 9.28 -22.06
N GLY A 67 -25.46 9.58 -20.87
CA GLY A 67 -26.12 9.42 -19.57
C GLY A 67 -26.14 7.98 -19.05
N LYS A 68 -25.55 7.02 -19.77
CA LYS A 68 -25.53 5.61 -19.37
C LYS A 68 -24.39 5.30 -18.41
N VAL A 69 -24.60 4.28 -17.59
CA VAL A 69 -23.57 3.78 -16.67
C VAL A 69 -22.78 2.67 -17.36
N TYR A 70 -21.46 2.80 -17.37
CA TYR A 70 -20.56 1.77 -17.86
C TYR A 70 -19.69 1.25 -16.72
N ARG A 71 -19.42 -0.05 -16.72
CA ARG A 71 -18.37 -0.64 -15.88
C ARG A 71 -17.25 -1.24 -16.71
N TRP A 72 -16.03 -1.19 -16.19
CA TRP A 72 -14.85 -1.73 -16.86
C TRP A 72 -13.85 -2.34 -15.87
N GLY A 73 -13.01 -3.23 -16.38
CA GLY A 73 -11.95 -3.89 -15.62
C GLY A 73 -11.05 -4.74 -16.50
N LEU A 74 -10.11 -5.45 -15.87
CA LEU A 74 -9.18 -6.35 -16.56
C LEU A 74 -9.79 -7.77 -16.59
N GLY A 75 -9.94 -8.33 -17.79
CA GLY A 75 -10.48 -9.67 -17.99
C GLY A 75 -9.74 -10.44 -19.08
N GLN A 76 -10.10 -11.70 -19.27
CA GLN A 76 -9.58 -12.53 -20.37
C GLN A 76 -10.68 -12.72 -21.42
N GLN A 77 -10.39 -12.39 -22.67
CA GLN A 77 -11.28 -12.61 -23.81
C GLN A 77 -10.54 -13.38 -24.89
N GLY A 78 -11.06 -14.54 -25.29
CA GLY A 78 -10.45 -15.36 -26.34
C GLY A 78 -9.01 -15.81 -26.04
N GLY A 79 -8.64 -15.96 -24.76
CA GLY A 79 -7.30 -16.37 -24.35
C GLY A 79 -6.32 -15.22 -24.07
N GLN A 80 -6.65 -13.98 -24.43
CA GLN A 80 -5.81 -12.79 -24.19
C GLN A 80 -6.34 -11.94 -23.04
N PHE A 81 -5.45 -11.36 -22.24
CA PHE A 81 -5.82 -10.37 -21.23
C PHE A 81 -6.06 -9.01 -21.88
N GLY A 82 -7.17 -8.37 -21.54
CA GLY A 82 -7.55 -7.07 -22.06
C GLY A 82 -8.53 -6.34 -21.14
N PHE A 83 -8.74 -5.05 -21.41
CA PHE A 83 -9.82 -4.30 -20.76
C PHE A 83 -11.17 -4.75 -21.33
N ILE A 84 -12.04 -5.21 -20.45
CA ILE A 84 -13.43 -5.55 -20.77
C ILE A 84 -14.35 -4.44 -20.26
N TYR A 85 -15.43 -4.18 -20.99
CA TYR A 85 -16.41 -3.14 -20.68
C TYR A 85 -17.83 -3.61 -20.99
N GLU A 86 -18.79 -3.15 -20.20
CA GLU A 86 -20.22 -3.36 -20.49
C GLU A 86 -21.09 -2.17 -20.04
N GLU A 87 -22.21 -1.98 -20.73
CA GLU A 87 -23.29 -1.10 -20.30
C GLU A 87 -24.03 -1.74 -19.13
N VAL A 88 -24.19 -1.01 -18.03
CA VAL A 88 -25.01 -1.43 -16.89
C VAL A 88 -26.43 -0.94 -17.15
N VAL A 89 -27.29 -1.86 -17.60
CA VAL A 89 -28.73 -1.60 -17.69
C VAL A 89 -29.28 -1.60 -16.26
N VAL A 90 -29.65 -0.41 -15.77
CA VAL A 90 -30.35 -0.23 -14.48
C VAL A 90 -31.85 -0.27 -14.71
#